data_AF-A0A7J9C2D0-F1
#
_entry.id   AF-A0A7J9C2D0-F1
#
_cell.length_a   1.000
_cell.length_b   1.000
_cell.length_c   1.000
_cell.angle_alpha   90.00
_cell.angle_beta   90.00
_cell.angle_gamma   90.00
#
_symmetry.space_group_name_H-M   'P 1'
#
loop_
_entity.id
_entity.type
_entity.pdbx_description
1 polymer ?
#
loop_
_entity_poly.entity_id
_entity_poly.type
_entity_poly.pdbx_seq_one_letter_code
_entity_poly.pdbx_strand_id
1 'polypeptide(L)'
;MLVISTDKPFKKLDIIGAIQRLGIDDDLYTAAVRFRLLREHGFNVCYVETFNKFVDEKGKFKESLIIDMKGMQELYEAAHFQLHGETILEEALAFTMFHPKSTETTMDYPLSTQVANALKQPLHKSLP
;
A
#
# COMPACT_ATOMS: atom_id res chain seq x y z
N MET A 1 -25.32 16.79 -37.55
CA MET A 1 -23.98 17.22 -38.00
C MET A 1 -23.01 16.99 -36.86
N LEU A 2 -22.12 16.02 -37.06
CA LEU A 2 -20.82 15.71 -36.43
C LEU A 2 -20.56 15.90 -34.92
N VAL A 3 -20.14 14.77 -34.35
CA VAL A 3 -19.53 14.50 -33.05
C VAL A 3 -18.05 14.95 -33.03
N ILE A 4 -17.58 15.41 -31.88
CA ILE A 4 -16.21 15.24 -31.35
C ILE A 4 -16.32 15.45 -29.83
N SER A 5 -16.55 14.42 -29.01
CA SER A 5 -15.60 13.42 -28.49
C SER A 5 -14.17 13.94 -28.33
N THR A 6 -13.81 14.29 -27.09
CA THR A 6 -12.43 14.37 -26.62
C THR A 6 -12.32 13.61 -25.29
N ASP A 7 -12.35 12.29 -25.42
CA ASP A 7 -11.40 11.35 -24.86
C ASP A 7 -10.71 11.68 -23.51
N LYS A 8 -10.98 10.85 -22.48
CA LYS A 8 -9.97 10.16 -21.65
C LYS A 8 -10.47 9.04 -20.70
N PRO A 9 -11.54 8.26 -20.97
CA PRO A 9 -11.79 7.03 -20.20
C PRO A 9 -10.72 5.94 -20.49
N PHE A 10 -10.01 6.02 -21.61
CA PHE A 10 -9.08 4.96 -22.05
C PHE A 10 -7.76 4.94 -21.28
N LYS A 11 -7.20 6.09 -20.88
CA LYS A 11 -5.94 6.12 -20.11
C LYS A 11 -6.05 5.49 -18.73
N LYS A 12 -7.21 5.61 -18.07
CA LYS A 12 -7.47 4.98 -16.77
C LYS A 12 -7.52 3.45 -16.94
N LEU A 13 -8.17 2.97 -18.01
CA LEU A 13 -8.27 1.54 -18.33
C LEU A 13 -6.91 0.92 -18.69
N ASP A 14 -6.05 1.64 -19.41
CA ASP A 14 -4.70 1.18 -19.78
C ASP A 14 -3.78 1.00 -18.57
N ILE A 15 -3.85 1.93 -17.60
CA ILE A 15 -3.09 1.87 -16.35
C ILE A 15 -3.61 0.72 -15.48
N ILE A 16 -4.93 0.53 -15.38
CA ILE A 16 -5.53 -0.59 -14.65
C ILE A 16 -5.14 -1.94 -15.26
N GLY A 17 -5.15 -2.04 -16.59
CA GLY A 17 -4.70 -3.23 -17.30
C GLY A 17 -3.20 -3.51 -17.10
N ALA A 18 -2.37 -2.49 -16.90
CA ALA A 18 -0.96 -2.65 -16.54
C ALA A 18 -0.78 -3.07 -15.06
N ILE A 19 -1.58 -2.52 -14.15
CA ILE A 19 -1.57 -2.86 -12.72
C ILE A 19 -2.06 -4.29 -12.48
N GLN A 20 -3.08 -4.75 -13.21
CA GLN A 20 -3.55 -6.14 -13.16
C GLN A 20 -2.53 -7.14 -13.73
N ARG A 21 -1.62 -6.68 -14.59
CA ARG A 21 -0.50 -7.46 -15.15
C ARG A 21 0.69 -7.59 -14.19
N LEU A 22 0.74 -6.81 -13.11
CA LEU A 22 1.62 -7.10 -11.98
C LEU A 22 1.15 -8.43 -11.37
N GLY A 23 2.07 -9.36 -11.13
CA GLY A 23 1.81 -10.79 -11.09
C GLY A 23 1.39 -11.31 -9.72
N ILE A 24 1.02 -12.59 -9.67
CA ILE A 24 0.71 -13.28 -8.39
C ILE A 24 2.00 -13.52 -7.57
N ASP A 25 3.17 -13.38 -8.18
CA ASP A 25 4.50 -13.51 -7.56
C ASP A 25 5.12 -12.17 -7.14
N ASP A 26 4.31 -11.10 -7.06
CA ASP A 26 4.75 -9.76 -6.65
C ASP A 26 5.44 -9.75 -5.28
N ASP A 27 6.54 -9.02 -5.13
CA ASP A 27 7.09 -8.70 -3.80
C ASP A 27 6.10 -7.82 -3.00
N LEU A 28 6.41 -7.60 -1.71
CA LEU A 28 5.52 -6.85 -0.81
C LEU A 28 5.24 -5.45 -1.36
N TYR A 29 6.27 -4.78 -1.85
CA TYR A 29 6.17 -3.47 -2.49
C TYR A 29 5.19 -3.47 -3.65
N THR A 30 5.36 -4.38 -4.61
CA THR A 30 4.55 -4.43 -5.83
C THR A 30 3.10 -4.77 -5.51
N ALA A 31 2.86 -5.73 -4.60
CA ALA A 31 1.53 -6.11 -4.15
C ALA A 31 0.81 -4.94 -3.45
N ALA A 32 1.51 -4.21 -2.57
CA ALA A 32 0.95 -3.07 -1.85
C ALA A 32 0.64 -1.88 -2.77
N VAL A 33 1.55 -1.53 -3.68
CA VAL A 33 1.32 -0.47 -4.70
C VAL A 33 0.10 -0.80 -5.56
N ARG A 34 0.03 -2.05 -6.04
CA ARG A 34 -1.11 -2.52 -6.84
C ARG A 34 -2.43 -2.38 -6.08
N PHE A 35 -2.47 -2.87 -4.84
CA PHE A 35 -3.66 -2.80 -4.01
C PHE A 35 -4.12 -1.35 -3.81
N ARG A 36 -3.18 -0.48 -3.40
CA ARG A 36 -3.40 0.94 -3.18
C ARG A 36 -3.96 1.61 -4.42
N LEU A 37 -3.31 1.48 -5.56
CA LEU A 37 -3.75 2.12 -6.80
C LEU A 37 -5.13 1.64 -7.25
N LEU A 38 -5.43 0.35 -7.13
CA LEU A 38 -6.76 -0.17 -7.48
C LEU A 38 -7.85 0.37 -6.55
N ARG A 39 -7.61 0.39 -5.23
CA ARG A 39 -8.53 0.96 -4.24
C ARG A 39 -8.74 2.46 -4.43
N GLU A 40 -7.66 3.22 -4.67
CA GLU A 40 -7.70 4.66 -4.99
C GLU A 40 -8.61 4.96 -6.18
N HIS A 41 -8.68 4.04 -7.16
CA HIS A 41 -9.51 4.21 -8.35
C HIS A 41 -10.94 3.64 -8.23
N GLY A 42 -11.30 3.12 -7.04
CA GLY A 42 -12.65 2.64 -6.70
C GLY A 42 -12.88 1.14 -6.90
N PHE A 43 -11.83 0.34 -7.11
CA PHE A 43 -11.98 -1.11 -7.28
C PHE A 43 -12.04 -1.82 -5.94
N ASN A 44 -12.93 -2.81 -5.85
CA ASN A 44 -12.98 -3.71 -4.71
C ASN A 44 -12.02 -4.87 -4.92
N VAL A 45 -10.80 -4.75 -4.39
CA VAL A 45 -9.74 -5.76 -4.50
C VAL A 45 -9.82 -6.74 -3.34
N CYS A 46 -9.68 -8.03 -3.61
CA CYS A 46 -9.58 -9.04 -2.55
C CYS A 46 -8.25 -8.89 -1.81
N TYR A 47 -8.31 -8.35 -0.59
CA TYR A 47 -7.13 -8.19 0.27
C TYR A 47 -6.51 -9.54 0.66
N VAL A 48 -7.33 -10.59 0.81
CA VAL A 48 -6.86 -11.93 1.18
C VAL A 48 -5.95 -12.47 0.08
N GLU A 49 -6.42 -12.47 -1.16
CA GLU A 49 -5.62 -12.94 -2.30
C GLU A 49 -4.33 -12.14 -2.47
N THR A 50 -4.37 -10.85 -2.13
CA THR A 50 -3.21 -9.95 -2.27
C THR A 50 -2.16 -10.20 -1.18
N PHE A 51 -2.58 -10.34 0.08
CA PHE A 51 -1.65 -10.31 1.21
C PHE A 51 -1.39 -11.66 1.89
N ASN A 52 -2.15 -12.71 1.59
CA ASN A 52 -2.07 -14.00 2.31
C ASN A 52 -0.70 -14.69 2.21
N LYS A 53 0.12 -14.41 1.19
CA LYS A 53 1.48 -14.98 1.11
C LYS A 53 2.48 -14.32 2.07
N PHE A 54 2.17 -13.13 2.55
CA PHE A 54 3.00 -12.34 3.47
C PHE A 54 2.66 -12.59 4.94
N VAL A 55 1.62 -13.39 5.22
CA VAL A 55 1.20 -13.73 6.58
C VAL A 55 1.68 -15.12 6.98
N ASP A 56 1.90 -15.31 8.27
CA ASP A 56 2.21 -16.60 8.88
C ASP A 56 0.94 -17.43 9.16
N GLU A 57 1.11 -18.63 9.71
CA GLU A 57 0.01 -19.53 10.07
C GLU A 57 -0.93 -18.96 11.14
N LYS A 58 -0.52 -17.89 11.84
CA LYS A 58 -1.32 -17.19 12.86
C LYS A 58 -2.07 -16.00 12.26
N GLY A 59 -1.94 -15.76 10.97
CA GLY A 59 -2.55 -14.62 10.28
C GLY A 59 -1.89 -13.28 10.61
N LYS A 60 -0.59 -13.29 10.94
CA LYS A 60 0.22 -12.09 11.19
C LYS A 60 1.24 -11.88 10.08
N PHE A 61 1.55 -10.63 9.73
CA PHE A 61 2.64 -10.37 8.79
C PHE A 61 3.96 -10.95 9.30
N LYS A 62 4.69 -11.63 8.40
CA LYS A 62 5.98 -12.26 8.72
C LYS A 62 7.00 -11.20 9.10
N GLU A 63 7.68 -11.38 10.24
CA GLU A 63 8.77 -10.47 10.67
C GLU A 63 9.91 -10.37 9.65
N SER A 64 10.09 -11.38 8.79
CA SER A 64 11.05 -11.34 7.68
C SER A 64 10.80 -10.20 6.68
N LEU A 65 9.63 -9.56 6.70
CA LEU A 65 9.29 -8.43 5.83
C LEU A 65 9.86 -7.09 6.32
N ILE A 66 10.29 -7.01 7.59
CA ILE A 66 10.78 -5.77 8.19
C ILE A 66 12.04 -5.25 7.47
N ILE A 67 12.82 -6.14 6.85
CA ILE A 67 14.01 -5.76 6.07
C ILE A 67 13.65 -5.03 4.75
N ASP A 68 12.43 -5.21 4.24
CA ASP A 68 11.93 -4.51 3.05
C ASP A 68 11.24 -3.20 3.46
N MET A 69 12.06 -2.18 3.77
CA MET A 69 11.55 -0.88 4.21
C MET A 69 10.61 -0.24 3.18
N LYS A 70 10.84 -0.47 1.88
CA LYS A 70 9.98 0.08 0.81
C LYS A 70 8.63 -0.64 0.77
N GLY A 71 8.64 -1.98 0.85
CA GLY A 71 7.42 -2.77 0.96
C GLY A 71 6.62 -2.42 2.21
N MET A 72 7.28 -2.21 3.35
CA MET A 72 6.65 -1.77 4.59
C MET A 72 5.98 -0.40 4.47
N GLN A 73 6.64 0.56 3.83
CA GLN A 73 6.08 1.89 3.59
C GLN A 73 4.85 1.83 2.67
N GLU A 74 4.92 1.08 1.57
CA GLU A 74 3.76 0.95 0.68
C GLU A 74 2.63 0.12 1.30
N LEU A 75 2.94 -0.87 2.14
CA LEU A 75 1.94 -1.62 2.90
C LEU A 75 1.19 -0.68 3.87
N TYR A 76 1.90 0.24 4.53
CA TYR A 76 1.28 1.27 5.37
C TYR A 76 0.31 2.15 4.56
N GLU A 77 0.74 2.64 3.40
CA GLU A 77 -0.12 3.46 2.52
C GLU A 77 -1.33 2.66 2.00
N ALA A 78 -1.13 1.41 1.59
CA ALA A 78 -2.17 0.52 1.12
C ALA A 78 -3.22 0.20 2.20
N ALA A 79 -2.78 -0.04 3.44
CA ALA A 79 -3.64 -0.41 4.55
C ALA A 79 -4.60 0.71 4.97
N HIS A 80 -4.28 1.98 4.67
CA HIS A 80 -5.21 3.08 4.90
C HIS A 80 -6.43 3.11 3.98
N PHE A 81 -6.41 2.33 2.89
CA PHE A 81 -7.57 2.12 2.02
C PHE A 81 -8.49 0.98 2.49
N GLN A 82 -8.32 0.51 3.72
CA GLN A 82 -9.17 -0.52 4.30
C GLN A 82 -10.65 -0.11 4.38
N LEU A 83 -11.52 -1.08 4.13
CA LEU A 83 -12.94 -1.01 4.40
C LEU A 83 -13.27 -1.70 5.73
N HIS A 84 -14.46 -1.45 6.26
CA HIS A 84 -14.91 -2.07 7.51
C HIS A 84 -14.93 -3.60 7.37
N GLY A 85 -14.31 -4.30 8.32
CA GLY A 85 -14.22 -5.76 8.35
C GLY A 85 -12.98 -6.36 7.68
N GLU A 86 -12.09 -5.54 7.10
CA GLU A 86 -10.84 -6.01 6.49
C GLU A 86 -9.72 -6.14 7.53
N THR A 87 -9.85 -7.11 8.44
CA THR A 87 -9.00 -7.27 9.63
C THR A 87 -7.50 -7.44 9.34
N ILE A 88 -7.12 -7.96 8.17
CA ILE A 88 -5.70 -8.06 7.82
C ILE A 88 -5.08 -6.69 7.54
N LEU A 89 -5.86 -5.72 7.06
CA LEU A 89 -5.36 -4.37 6.81
C LEU A 89 -5.24 -3.60 8.13
N GLU A 90 -6.13 -3.87 9.09
CA GLU A 90 -5.96 -3.37 10.46
C GLU A 90 -4.66 -3.91 11.10
N GLU A 91 -4.36 -5.18 10.85
CA GLU A 91 -3.10 -5.79 11.28
C GLU A 91 -1.90 -5.25 10.50
N ALA A 92 -2.04 -4.96 9.20
CA ALA A 92 -1.01 -4.29 8.39
C ALA A 92 -0.65 -2.91 8.96
N LEU A 93 -1.64 -2.11 9.38
CA LEU A 93 -1.40 -0.83 10.06
C LEU A 93 -0.62 -1.03 11.36
N ALA A 94 -1.01 -2.00 12.18
CA ALA A 94 -0.30 -2.28 13.43
C ALA A 94 1.14 -2.73 13.19
N PHE A 95 1.36 -3.65 12.25
CA PHE A 95 2.68 -4.17 11.88
C PHE A 95 3.59 -3.06 11.34
N THR A 96 3.07 -2.25 10.41
CA THR A 96 3.81 -1.15 9.80
C THR A 96 3.98 0.07 10.69
N MET A 97 3.26 0.21 11.81
CA MET A 97 3.51 1.28 12.79
C MET A 97 4.46 0.85 13.92
N PHE A 98 4.52 -0.45 14.22
CA PHE A 98 5.36 -0.97 15.31
C PHE A 98 6.82 -1.14 14.88
N HIS A 99 7.06 -1.58 13.64
CA HIS A 99 8.39 -1.90 13.12
C HIS A 99 9.20 -0.79 12.42
N PRO A 100 8.70 0.43 12.10
CA PRO A 100 9.54 1.55 11.68
C PRO A 100 10.40 2.12 12.82
N LYS A 101 10.00 1.93 14.09
CA LYS A 101 10.72 2.44 15.25
C LYS A 101 12.08 1.77 15.48
N SER A 102 12.39 0.67 14.78
CA SER A 102 13.69 -0.01 14.89
C SER A 102 14.76 0.59 13.97
N THR A 103 14.41 1.49 13.04
CA THR A 103 15.37 2.23 12.19
C THR A 103 15.55 3.68 12.63
N GLU A 104 14.69 4.22 13.51
CA GLU A 104 14.89 5.55 14.10
C GLU A 104 16.18 5.64 14.93
N THR A 105 16.70 4.51 15.44
CA THR A 105 17.94 4.46 16.22
C THR A 105 19.22 4.69 15.42
N THR A 106 19.17 4.79 14.09
CA THR A 106 20.35 5.08 13.24
C THR A 106 20.22 6.33 12.37
N MET A 107 19.11 7.07 12.45
CA MET A 107 18.91 8.28 11.63
C MET A 107 19.22 9.55 12.43
N ASP A 108 20.22 10.31 11.97
CA ASP A 108 20.57 11.61 12.53
C ASP A 108 19.38 12.60 12.46
N TYR A 109 19.26 13.41 13.51
CA TYR A 109 18.36 14.55 13.53
C TYR A 109 18.76 15.55 12.41
N PRO A 110 17.83 16.06 11.58
CA PRO A 110 16.36 16.11 11.74
C PRO A 110 15.57 15.08 10.92
N LEU A 111 16.23 14.10 10.31
CA LEU A 111 15.62 13.18 9.35
C LEU A 111 14.62 12.22 10.03
N SER A 112 14.96 11.74 11.23
CA SER A 112 14.09 10.90 12.06
C SER A 112 12.73 11.54 12.34
N THR A 113 12.72 12.86 12.64
CA THR A 113 11.48 13.62 12.88
C THR A 113 10.62 13.74 11.62
N GLN A 114 11.23 13.93 10.45
CA GLN A 114 10.47 14.00 9.18
C GLN A 114 9.86 12.66 8.83
N VAL A 115 10.60 11.56 8.99
CA VAL A 115 10.10 10.19 8.77
C VAL A 115 8.96 9.88 9.74
N ALA A 116 9.14 10.16 11.04
CA ALA A 116 8.09 9.95 12.04
C ALA A 116 6.81 10.77 11.77
N ASN A 117 6.94 11.98 11.22
CA ASN A 117 5.79 12.80 10.86
C ASN A 117 5.11 12.34 9.56
N ALA A 118 5.87 11.91 8.55
CA ALA A 118 5.33 11.30 7.34
C ALA A 118 4.58 9.99 7.66
N LEU A 119 5.11 9.18 8.59
CA LEU A 119 4.44 7.95 9.07
C LEU A 119 3.21 8.22 9.97
N LYS A 120 2.96 9.46 10.38
CA LYS A 120 1.70 9.84 11.08
C LYS A 120 0.62 10.31 10.10
N GLN A 121 1.01 10.71 8.89
CA GLN A 121 0.10 11.24 7.88
C GLN A 121 0.31 10.52 6.55
N PRO A 122 -0.57 9.57 6.20
CA PRO A 122 -0.54 8.92 4.90
C PRO A 122 -0.53 9.93 3.76
N LEU A 123 0.22 9.66 2.71
CA LEU A 123 0.41 10.58 1.58
C LEU A 123 -0.91 11.00 0.91
N HIS A 124 -1.90 10.11 0.88
CA HIS A 124 -3.23 10.41 0.33
C HIS A 124 -4.10 11.32 1.23
N LYS A 125 -3.68 11.59 2.48
CA LYS A 125 -4.35 12.51 3.42
C LYS A 125 -3.61 13.84 3.58
N SER A 126 -2.41 13.97 3.04
CA SER A 126 -1.54 15.16 3.21
C SER A 126 -1.63 16.17 2.06
N LEU A 127 -2.45 15.92 1.04
CA LEU A 127 -2.75 16.87 -0.05
C LEU A 127 -4.24 17.25 -0.05
N PRO A 128 -4.57 18.54 -0.27
CA PRO A 128 -5.95 19.05 -0.26
C PRO A 128 -6.78 18.66 -1.49
#